data_AF-A0A377Q147-F1
#
_entry.id   AF-A0A377Q147-F1
#
_cell.length_a   1.000
_cell.length_b   1.000
_cell.length_c   1.000
_cell.angle_alpha   90.00
_cell.angle_beta   90.00
_cell.angle_gamma   90.00
#
_symmetry.space_group_name_H-M   'P 1'
#
loop_
_entity.id
_entity.type
_entity.pdbx_description
1 polymer ?
#
loop_
_entity_poly.entity_id
_entity_poly.type
_entity_poly.pdbx_seq_one_letter_code
_entity_poly.pdbx_strand_id
1 'polypeptide(L)'
;MNSEINQRIGNEIEGLEQNIKNLNQELFHSQKELELLKKLNNSNTKAKFSILNKEEKQIHYILKTIISENFWNKYELFSQIPFSAFIRIEGEKDFFYDYSRWYVDFLIARQTMDVNGYYIFTRECVIEYYGTGHYGDEKNDYIRKSVERRDKIKQLFLEKMEIPILVIKNADNKTLASGCKAFNDLKAYLENFLKNSQKNLRTEIIL
;
A
#
# COMPACT_ATOMS: atom_id res chain seq x y z
N MET A 1 49.81 21.99 -30.26
CA MET A 1 49.78 23.21 -29.41
C MET A 1 48.40 23.86 -29.32
N ASN A 2 47.86 24.55 -30.34
CA ASN A 2 46.53 25.19 -30.20
C ASN A 2 45.38 24.18 -30.01
N SER A 3 45.45 22.98 -30.59
CA SER A 3 44.43 21.94 -30.42
C SER A 3 44.39 21.36 -29.00
N GLU A 4 45.55 21.18 -28.37
CA GLU A 4 45.65 20.62 -27.00
C GLU A 4 45.17 21.63 -25.95
N ILE A 5 45.44 22.92 -26.16
CA ILE A 5 44.92 23.99 -25.30
C ILE A 5 43.40 24.06 -25.40
N ASN A 6 42.85 24.03 -26.63
CA ASN A 6 41.40 24.03 -26.83
C ASN A 6 40.72 22.79 -26.23
N GLN A 7 41.35 21.61 -26.32
CA GLN A 7 40.82 20.39 -25.72
C GLN A 7 40.80 20.48 -24.18
N ARG A 8 41.86 21.01 -23.56
CA ARG A 8 41.89 21.22 -22.10
C ARG A 8 40.83 22.22 -21.65
N ILE A 9 40.67 23.33 -22.37
CA ILE A 9 39.61 24.31 -22.10
C ILE A 9 38.22 23.66 -22.22
N GLY A 10 38.00 22.84 -23.25
CA GLY A 10 36.75 22.10 -23.42
C GLY A 10 36.43 21.19 -22.24
N ASN A 11 37.40 20.40 -21.76
CA ASN A 11 37.21 19.52 -20.61
C ASN A 11 36.90 20.29 -19.31
N GLU A 12 37.54 21.45 -19.10
CA GLU A 12 37.24 22.32 -17.95
C GLU A 12 35.83 22.90 -18.02
N ILE A 13 35.37 23.30 -19.22
CA ILE A 13 34.00 23.78 -19.45
C ILE A 13 33.00 22.66 -19.12
N GLU A 14 33.17 21.46 -19.67
CA GLU A 14 32.29 20.32 -19.39
C GLU A 14 32.23 19.99 -17.88
N GLY A 15 33.37 20.05 -17.20
CA GLY A 15 33.45 19.87 -15.75
C GLY A 15 32.66 20.94 -14.97
N LEU A 16 32.79 22.21 -15.35
CA LEU A 16 32.05 23.32 -14.75
C LEU A 16 30.54 23.21 -15.02
N GLU A 17 30.13 22.84 -16.23
CA GLU A 17 28.72 22.63 -16.59
C GLU A 17 28.08 21.53 -15.75
N GLN A 18 28.78 20.40 -15.56
CA GLN A 18 28.30 19.31 -14.71
C GLN A 18 28.21 19.73 -13.24
N ASN A 19 29.17 20.52 -12.74
CA ASN A 19 29.14 21.08 -11.39
C ASN A 19 27.93 22.02 -11.19
N ILE A 20 27.67 22.92 -12.14
CA ILE A 20 26.50 23.82 -12.10
C ILE A 20 25.20 23.01 -12.08
N LYS A 21 25.11 21.95 -12.90
CA LYS A 21 23.94 21.06 -12.91
C LYS A 21 23.70 20.39 -11.55
N ASN A 22 24.75 19.89 -10.91
CA ASN A 22 24.66 19.27 -9.59
C ASN A 22 24.22 20.29 -8.52
N LEU A 23 24.84 21.48 -8.50
CA LEU A 23 24.49 22.56 -7.57
C LEU A 23 23.04 23.01 -7.73
N ASN A 24 22.53 23.08 -8.96
CA ASN A 24 21.13 23.40 -9.22
C ASN A 24 20.16 22.33 -8.69
N GLN A 25 20.53 21.04 -8.78
CA GLN A 25 19.75 19.95 -8.18
C GLN A 25 19.74 20.05 -6.65
N GLU A 26 20.91 20.26 -6.04
CA GLU A 26 21.02 20.46 -4.59
C GLU A 26 20.18 21.65 -4.11
N LEU A 27 20.29 22.80 -4.79
CA LEU A 27 19.50 23.99 -4.47
C LEU A 27 17.99 23.71 -4.55
N PHE A 28 17.54 23.01 -5.59
CA PHE A 28 16.14 22.62 -5.73
C PHE A 28 15.66 21.73 -4.57
N HIS A 29 16.48 20.76 -4.14
CA HIS A 29 16.16 19.90 -3.00
C HIS A 29 16.11 20.70 -1.69
N SER A 30 17.10 21.56 -1.42
CA SER A 30 17.12 22.41 -0.24
C SER A 30 15.94 23.39 -0.20
N GLN A 31 15.52 23.93 -1.35
CA GLN A 31 14.33 24.78 -1.44
C GLN A 31 13.04 24.04 -1.07
N LYS A 32 12.86 22.82 -1.58
CA LYS A 32 11.71 21.96 -1.21
C LYS A 32 11.72 21.61 0.28
N GLU A 33 12.88 21.30 0.83
CA GLU A 33 13.04 21.01 2.26
C GLU A 33 12.68 22.23 3.11
N LEU A 34 13.19 23.42 2.76
CA LEU A 34 12.87 24.66 3.45
C LEU A 34 11.36 24.97 3.41
N GLU A 35 10.70 24.75 2.26
CA GLU A 35 9.26 24.94 2.14
C GLU A 35 8.47 23.97 3.04
N LEU A 36 8.87 22.70 3.08
CA LEU A 36 8.26 21.69 3.94
C LEU A 36 8.43 22.05 5.43
N LEU A 37 9.63 22.48 5.84
CA LEU A 37 9.91 22.91 7.21
C LEU A 37 9.08 24.13 7.60
N LYS A 38 8.91 25.10 6.70
CA LYS A 38 8.02 26.26 6.93
C LYS A 38 6.57 25.83 7.11
N LYS A 39 6.08 24.92 6.26
CA LYS A 39 4.71 24.36 6.38
C LYS A 39 4.52 23.62 7.70
N LEU A 40 5.49 22.78 8.07
CA LEU A 40 5.46 22.03 9.32
C LEU A 40 5.44 22.97 10.54
N ASN A 41 6.34 23.95 10.58
CA ASN A 41 6.43 24.94 11.65
C ASN A 41 5.13 25.73 11.84
N ASN A 42 4.41 26.01 10.74
CA ASN A 42 3.17 26.77 10.77
C ASN A 42 1.92 25.89 10.89
N SER A 43 2.07 24.57 10.97
CA SER A 43 0.96 23.62 11.05
C SER A 43 0.62 23.26 12.49
N ASN A 44 -0.66 23.03 12.79
CA ASN A 44 -1.09 22.40 14.04
C ASN A 44 -1.07 20.86 13.89
N THR A 45 0.08 20.32 13.50
CA THR A 45 0.22 18.88 13.24
C THR A 45 0.06 18.08 14.54
N LYS A 46 -0.82 17.08 14.50
CA LYS A 46 -1.06 16.15 15.61
C LYS A 46 -1.05 14.72 15.10
N ALA A 47 -0.56 13.81 15.94
CA ALA A 47 -0.70 12.39 15.66
C ALA A 47 -2.19 12.02 15.59
N LYS A 48 -2.56 11.18 14.63
CA LYS A 48 -3.90 10.58 14.63
C LYS A 48 -4.04 9.70 15.87
N PHE A 49 -5.16 9.80 16.57
CA PHE A 49 -5.46 8.94 17.72
C PHE A 49 -5.47 7.45 17.34
N SER A 50 -5.84 7.14 16.09
CA SER A 50 -5.78 5.79 15.57
C SER A 50 -5.37 5.75 14.10
N ILE A 51 -4.62 4.71 13.76
CA ILE A 51 -4.15 4.45 12.40
C ILE A 51 -5.27 3.84 11.55
N LEU A 52 -6.18 3.09 12.19
CA LEU A 52 -7.34 2.43 11.55
C LEU A 52 -8.65 3.11 11.94
N ASN A 53 -9.64 3.06 11.05
CA ASN A 53 -11.01 3.45 11.38
C ASN A 53 -11.68 2.40 12.31
N LYS A 54 -12.90 2.68 12.79
CA LYS A 54 -13.56 1.85 13.80
C LYS A 54 -13.84 0.43 13.30
N GLU A 55 -14.26 0.31 12.04
CA GLU A 55 -14.64 -0.93 11.38
C GLU A 55 -13.40 -1.76 10.99
N GLU A 56 -12.39 -1.12 10.42
CA GLU A 56 -11.08 -1.72 10.12
C GLU A 56 -10.44 -2.32 11.38
N LYS A 57 -10.59 -1.70 12.55
CA LYS A 57 -10.10 -2.28 13.82
C LYS A 57 -10.75 -3.62 14.13
N GLN A 58 -12.05 -3.78 13.86
CA GLN A 58 -12.74 -5.05 14.12
C GLN A 58 -12.23 -6.12 13.17
N ILE A 59 -12.03 -5.78 11.90
CA ILE A 59 -11.49 -6.72 10.90
C ILE A 59 -10.05 -7.08 11.25
N HIS A 60 -9.22 -6.10 11.58
CA HIS A 60 -7.86 -6.33 12.06
C HIS A 60 -7.84 -7.30 13.25
N TYR A 61 -8.72 -7.07 14.23
CA TYR A 61 -8.84 -7.95 15.39
C TYR A 61 -9.22 -9.38 14.99
N ILE A 62 -10.26 -9.56 14.16
CA ILE A 62 -10.68 -10.89 13.65
C ILE A 62 -9.51 -11.60 12.97
N LEU A 63 -8.84 -10.93 12.04
CA LEU A 63 -7.73 -11.50 11.26
C LEU A 63 -6.57 -11.90 12.17
N LYS A 64 -6.18 -11.02 13.10
CA LYS A 64 -5.11 -11.28 14.06
C LYS A 64 -5.43 -12.48 14.95
N THR A 65 -6.67 -12.57 15.44
CA THR A 65 -7.14 -13.72 16.22
C THR A 65 -7.03 -15.01 15.41
N ILE A 66 -7.56 -15.03 14.18
CA ILE A 66 -7.48 -16.22 13.30
C ILE A 66 -6.02 -16.65 13.06
N ILE A 67 -5.13 -15.71 12.73
CA ILE A 67 -3.70 -15.97 12.50
C ILE A 67 -3.06 -16.56 13.75
N SER A 68 -3.30 -15.97 14.92
CA SER A 68 -2.72 -16.43 16.18
C SER A 68 -3.21 -17.81 16.61
N GLU A 69 -4.51 -18.10 16.44
CA GLU A 69 -5.14 -19.35 16.87
C GLU A 69 -4.80 -20.53 15.94
N ASN A 70 -4.70 -20.28 14.63
CA ASN A 70 -4.69 -21.36 13.64
C ASN A 70 -3.37 -21.54 12.91
N PHE A 71 -2.50 -20.53 12.87
CA PHE A 71 -1.38 -20.51 11.94
C PHE A 71 0.01 -20.40 12.59
N TRP A 72 0.09 -20.51 13.91
CA TRP A 72 1.33 -20.66 14.69
C TRP A 72 2.42 -19.64 14.31
N ASN A 73 2.01 -18.38 14.08
CA ASN A 73 2.88 -17.28 13.68
C ASN A 73 3.63 -17.48 12.34
N LYS A 74 3.22 -18.44 11.49
CA LYS A 74 3.75 -18.59 10.12
C LYS A 74 3.25 -17.50 9.17
N TYR A 75 2.25 -16.74 9.60
CA TYR A 75 1.68 -15.64 8.84
C TYR A 75 1.72 -14.39 9.69
N GLU A 76 1.90 -13.26 9.00
CA GLU A 76 1.92 -11.92 9.59
C GLU A 76 0.82 -11.07 8.94
N LEU A 77 0.19 -10.23 9.76
CA LEU A 77 -0.84 -9.30 9.32
C LEU A 77 -0.26 -7.88 9.28
N PHE A 78 -0.16 -7.32 8.09
CA PHE A 78 0.16 -5.91 7.93
C PHE A 78 -1.11 -5.12 7.62
N SER A 79 -1.22 -3.92 8.16
CA SER A 79 -2.38 -3.03 7.96
C SER A 79 -1.94 -1.70 7.36
N GLN A 80 -2.78 -1.11 6.50
CA GLN A 80 -2.49 0.15 5.82
C GLN A 80 -1.11 0.11 5.15
N ILE A 81 -0.91 -0.89 4.29
CA ILE A 81 0.37 -1.08 3.58
C ILE A 81 0.31 -0.45 2.20
N PRO A 82 1.31 0.36 1.81
CA PRO A 82 1.38 0.86 0.44
C PRO A 82 1.76 -0.27 -0.52
N PHE A 83 1.24 -0.21 -1.75
CA PHE A 83 1.58 -1.13 -2.84
C PHE A 83 3.10 -1.23 -3.04
N SER A 84 3.81 -0.10 -2.93
CA SER A 84 5.29 -0.07 -3.06
C SER A 84 6.03 -0.95 -2.05
N ALA A 85 5.42 -1.32 -0.92
CA ALA A 85 6.05 -2.21 0.05
C ALA A 85 6.11 -3.68 -0.39
N PHE A 86 5.26 -4.09 -1.34
CA PHE A 86 5.17 -5.49 -1.77
C PHE A 86 5.06 -5.67 -3.30
N ILE A 87 5.10 -4.57 -4.06
CA ILE A 87 5.04 -4.55 -5.52
C ILE A 87 6.20 -3.74 -6.06
N ARG A 88 7.00 -4.39 -6.91
CA ARG A 88 8.09 -3.78 -7.65
C ARG A 88 7.85 -3.97 -9.14
N ILE A 89 8.00 -2.89 -9.90
CA ILE A 89 7.96 -2.91 -11.35
C ILE A 89 9.38 -2.65 -11.87
N GLU A 90 9.82 -3.49 -12.79
CA GLU A 90 11.13 -3.35 -13.43
C GLU A 90 11.01 -2.50 -14.69
N GLY A 91 12.04 -1.68 -14.97
CA GLY A 91 12.16 -0.95 -16.24
C GLY A 91 11.43 0.40 -16.33
N GLU A 92 10.45 0.69 -15.48
CA GLU A 92 9.66 1.94 -15.55
C GLU A 92 9.66 2.71 -14.22
N LYS A 93 10.66 3.58 -14.02
CA LYS A 93 10.77 4.41 -12.79
C LYS A 93 9.61 5.39 -12.63
N ASP A 94 9.06 5.91 -13.72
CA ASP A 94 7.98 6.90 -13.67
C ASP A 94 6.69 6.26 -13.15
N PHE A 95 6.47 4.98 -13.46
CA PHE A 95 5.27 4.26 -13.03
C PHE A 95 5.23 4.03 -11.50
N PHE A 96 6.38 4.02 -10.83
CA PHE A 96 6.46 3.92 -9.38
C PHE A 96 5.64 5.01 -8.69
N TYR A 97 5.67 6.25 -9.19
CA TYR A 97 4.98 7.36 -8.54
C TYR A 97 3.45 7.24 -8.59
N ASP A 98 2.91 6.53 -9.58
CA ASP A 98 1.47 6.38 -9.78
C ASP A 98 0.85 5.41 -8.77
N TYR A 99 1.51 4.28 -8.52
CA TYR A 99 0.96 3.22 -7.66
C TYR A 99 1.55 3.21 -6.25
N SER A 100 2.76 3.76 -6.03
CA SER A 100 3.50 3.60 -4.76
C SER A 100 2.76 4.10 -3.53
N ARG A 101 1.84 5.05 -3.73
CA ARG A 101 1.03 5.68 -2.68
C ARG A 101 -0.34 5.04 -2.49
N TRP A 102 -0.70 4.03 -3.27
CA TRP A 102 -1.96 3.30 -3.04
C TRP A 102 -1.77 2.35 -1.88
N TYR A 103 -2.72 2.37 -0.95
CA TYR A 103 -2.70 1.52 0.24
C TYR A 103 -3.72 0.40 0.10
N VAL A 104 -3.38 -0.79 0.57
CA VAL A 104 -4.35 -1.84 0.90
C VAL A 104 -4.69 -1.77 2.38
N ASP A 105 -5.92 -2.11 2.74
CA ASP A 105 -6.33 -2.13 4.15
C ASP A 105 -5.54 -3.18 4.92
N PHE A 106 -5.42 -4.40 4.37
CA PHE A 106 -4.67 -5.49 4.98
C PHE A 106 -3.89 -6.32 3.95
N LEU A 107 -2.68 -6.72 4.33
CA LEU A 107 -1.86 -7.70 3.63
C LEU A 107 -1.52 -8.82 4.60
N ILE A 108 -1.89 -10.05 4.23
CA ILE A 108 -1.42 -11.25 4.93
C ILE A 108 -0.20 -11.75 4.18
N ALA A 109 0.90 -11.94 4.91
CA ALA A 109 2.12 -12.50 4.36
C ALA A 109 2.49 -13.78 5.08
N ARG A 110 3.08 -14.73 4.36
CA ARG A 110 3.62 -15.96 4.89
C ARG A 110 5.12 -15.81 5.13
N GLN A 111 5.55 -16.10 6.35
CA GLN A 111 6.96 -16.21 6.69
C GLN A 111 7.53 -17.50 6.06
N THR A 112 8.60 -17.33 5.30
CA THR A 112 9.36 -18.42 4.68
C THR A 112 10.85 -18.16 4.86
N MET A 113 11.70 -19.08 4.41
CA MET A 113 13.15 -18.87 4.38
C MET A 113 13.62 -18.81 2.93
N ASP A 114 14.52 -17.89 2.63
CA ASP A 114 15.18 -17.84 1.33
C ASP A 114 16.27 -18.93 1.22
N VAL A 115 16.92 -18.98 0.06
CA VAL A 115 17.99 -19.95 -0.23
C VAL A 115 19.23 -19.80 0.67
N ASN A 116 19.39 -18.65 1.32
CA ASN A 116 20.51 -18.33 2.21
C ASN A 116 20.15 -18.50 3.69
N GLY A 117 18.92 -18.92 4.00
CA GLY A 117 18.44 -19.11 5.36
C GLY A 117 17.98 -17.83 6.07
N TYR A 118 17.76 -16.73 5.35
CA TYR A 118 17.14 -15.53 5.91
C TYR A 118 15.62 -15.65 5.88
N TYR A 119 14.97 -15.18 6.95
CA TYR A 119 13.52 -15.06 6.98
C TYR A 119 13.05 -14.01 5.98
N ILE A 120 12.07 -14.37 5.17
CA ILE A 120 11.41 -13.48 4.23
C ILE A 120 9.89 -13.60 4.36
N PHE A 121 9.18 -12.54 3.99
CA PHE A 121 7.74 -12.51 3.93
C PHE A 121 7.28 -12.56 2.48
N THR A 122 6.48 -13.57 2.16
CA THR A 122 5.85 -13.70 0.83
C THR A 122 4.39 -13.29 0.93
N ARG A 123 3.89 -12.54 -0.06
CA ARG A 123 2.48 -12.16 -0.11
C ARG A 123 1.58 -13.43 -0.11
N GLU A 124 0.55 -13.49 0.72
CA GLU A 124 -0.41 -14.59 0.67
C GLU A 124 -1.73 -14.10 0.08
N CYS A 125 -2.27 -13.01 0.60
CA CYS A 125 -3.47 -12.37 0.08
C CYS A 125 -3.62 -10.93 0.56
N VAL A 126 -4.39 -10.15 -0.18
CA VAL A 126 -4.85 -8.81 0.18
C VAL A 126 -6.30 -8.89 0.64
N ILE A 127 -6.64 -8.11 1.67
CA ILE A 127 -8.02 -7.93 2.12
C ILE A 127 -8.34 -6.43 2.10
N GLU A 128 -9.40 -6.05 1.40
CA GLU A 128 -9.91 -4.67 1.35
C GLU A 128 -11.30 -4.62 2.02
N TYR A 129 -11.56 -3.56 2.79
CA TYR A 129 -12.84 -3.35 3.47
C TYR A 129 -13.59 -2.15 2.89
N TYR A 130 -14.75 -2.40 2.29
CA TYR A 130 -15.62 -1.36 1.75
C TYR A 130 -16.76 -1.13 2.73
N GLY A 131 -16.57 -0.14 3.62
CA GLY A 131 -17.65 0.39 4.46
C GLY A 131 -18.72 1.13 3.65
N THR A 132 -19.82 1.51 4.28
CA THR A 132 -20.96 2.17 3.59
C THR A 132 -20.64 3.52 2.96
N GLY A 133 -19.61 4.21 3.45
CA GLY A 133 -19.11 5.45 2.86
C GLY A 133 -17.97 5.28 1.85
N HIS A 134 -17.60 4.05 1.48
CA HIS A 134 -16.40 3.76 0.68
C HIS A 134 -16.35 4.56 -0.64
N TYR A 135 -17.48 4.64 -1.32
CA TYR A 135 -17.60 5.36 -2.60
C TYR A 135 -17.95 6.86 -2.46
N GLY A 136 -18.03 7.37 -1.22
CA GLY A 136 -18.45 8.74 -0.92
C GLY A 136 -19.97 8.92 -0.98
N ASP A 137 -20.40 10.19 -0.99
CA ASP A 137 -21.81 10.55 -1.18
C ASP A 137 -22.22 10.23 -2.63
N GLU A 138 -23.30 9.48 -2.81
CA GLU A 138 -23.85 9.08 -4.12
C GLU A 138 -24.11 10.29 -5.04
N LYS A 139 -24.25 11.49 -4.46
CA LYS A 139 -24.44 12.75 -5.20
C LYS A 139 -23.18 13.26 -5.91
N ASN A 140 -21.98 12.77 -5.56
CA ASN A 140 -20.73 13.17 -6.21
C ASN A 140 -20.17 12.05 -7.10
N ASP A 141 -20.74 11.97 -8.30
CA ASP A 141 -20.44 10.93 -9.29
C ASP A 141 -18.94 10.90 -9.72
N TYR A 142 -18.25 12.04 -9.67
CA TYR A 142 -16.82 12.11 -9.99
C TYR A 142 -15.96 11.38 -8.94
N ILE A 143 -16.19 11.65 -7.65
CA ILE A 143 -15.44 11.00 -6.57
C ILE A 143 -15.69 9.50 -6.59
N ARG A 144 -16.95 9.09 -6.68
CA ARG A 144 -17.33 7.68 -6.78
C ARG A 144 -16.60 6.96 -7.92
N LYS A 145 -16.71 7.49 -9.15
CA LYS A 145 -16.04 6.92 -10.33
C LYS A 145 -14.52 6.87 -10.18
N SER A 146 -13.91 7.84 -9.50
CA SER A 146 -12.47 7.85 -9.22
C SER A 146 -12.06 6.71 -8.29
N VAL A 147 -12.80 6.51 -7.19
CA VAL A 147 -12.59 5.40 -6.25
C VAL A 147 -12.77 4.05 -6.95
N GLU A 148 -13.88 3.86 -7.67
CA GLU A 148 -14.17 2.63 -8.43
C GLU A 148 -13.08 2.30 -9.45
N ARG A 149 -12.60 3.31 -10.20
CA ARG A 149 -11.50 3.12 -11.16
C ARG A 149 -10.23 2.69 -10.46
N ARG A 150 -9.86 3.34 -9.36
CA ARG A 150 -8.67 2.98 -8.59
C ARG A 150 -8.77 1.56 -8.05
N ASP A 151 -9.90 1.16 -7.48
CA ASP A 151 -10.10 -0.18 -6.94
C ASP A 151 -10.04 -1.24 -8.05
N LYS A 152 -10.63 -0.97 -9.22
CA LYS A 152 -10.49 -1.82 -10.40
C LYS A 152 -9.02 -1.97 -10.83
N ILE A 153 -8.25 -0.87 -10.85
CA ILE A 153 -6.83 -0.93 -11.24
C ILE A 153 -6.04 -1.74 -10.21
N LYS A 154 -6.24 -1.51 -8.91
CA LYS A 154 -5.63 -2.30 -7.84
C LYS A 154 -5.91 -3.80 -8.02
N GLN A 155 -7.16 -4.16 -8.34
CA GLN A 155 -7.57 -5.53 -8.57
C GLN A 155 -6.78 -6.17 -9.73
N LEU A 156 -6.73 -5.49 -10.88
CA LEU A 156 -5.97 -5.93 -12.06
C LEU A 156 -4.47 -6.08 -11.78
N PHE A 157 -3.90 -5.20 -10.96
CA PHE A 157 -2.52 -5.32 -10.49
C PHE A 157 -2.30 -6.62 -9.73
N LEU A 158 -3.15 -6.89 -8.73
CA LEU A 158 -3.04 -8.06 -7.87
C LEU A 158 -3.22 -9.36 -8.67
N GLU A 159 -4.18 -9.42 -9.59
CA GLU A 159 -4.34 -10.57 -10.50
C GLU A 159 -3.14 -10.82 -11.38
N LYS A 160 -2.57 -9.76 -11.97
CA LYS A 160 -1.38 -9.89 -12.83
C LYS A 160 -0.20 -10.53 -12.09
N MET A 161 -0.13 -10.36 -10.77
CA MET A 161 0.90 -10.92 -9.90
C MET A 161 0.46 -12.20 -9.17
N GLU A 162 -0.73 -12.71 -9.50
CA GLU A 162 -1.36 -13.87 -8.89
C GLU A 162 -1.48 -13.74 -7.36
N ILE A 163 -1.84 -12.54 -6.90
CA ILE A 163 -2.10 -12.25 -5.49
C ILE A 163 -3.62 -12.26 -5.29
N PRO A 164 -4.17 -13.22 -4.53
CA PRO A 164 -5.58 -13.24 -4.19
C PRO A 164 -6.01 -11.96 -3.47
N ILE A 165 -7.15 -11.41 -3.87
CA ILE A 165 -7.85 -10.32 -3.17
C ILE A 165 -9.21 -10.78 -2.65
N LEU A 166 -9.45 -10.51 -1.37
CA LEU A 166 -10.75 -10.63 -0.74
C LEU A 166 -11.32 -9.24 -0.42
N VAL A 167 -12.50 -8.94 -0.93
CA VAL A 167 -13.21 -7.70 -0.63
C VAL A 167 -14.34 -7.96 0.36
N ILE A 168 -14.34 -7.25 1.48
CA ILE A 168 -15.37 -7.29 2.51
C ILE A 168 -16.27 -6.06 2.33
N LYS A 169 -17.48 -6.23 1.79
CA LYS A 169 -18.44 -5.15 1.57
C LYS A 169 -19.44 -5.11 2.72
N ASN A 170 -19.44 -4.04 3.51
CA ASN A 170 -20.45 -3.81 4.55
C ASN A 170 -21.61 -2.97 4.01
N ALA A 171 -22.35 -3.51 3.06
CA ALA A 171 -23.45 -2.80 2.40
C ALA A 171 -24.59 -2.47 3.38
N ASP A 172 -24.83 -3.34 4.37
CA ASP A 172 -25.96 -3.24 5.30
C ASP A 172 -25.62 -2.53 6.62
N ASN A 173 -24.45 -1.86 6.72
CA ASN A 173 -24.01 -1.21 7.97
C ASN A 173 -24.01 -2.16 9.19
N LYS A 174 -23.73 -3.45 8.99
CA LYS A 174 -23.74 -4.41 10.09
C LYS A 174 -22.66 -4.05 11.11
N THR A 175 -23.03 -4.15 12.38
CA THR A 175 -22.08 -4.05 13.47
C THR A 175 -21.14 -5.24 13.43
N LEU A 176 -19.85 -4.96 13.61
CA LEU A 176 -18.79 -5.97 13.77
C LEU A 176 -18.28 -6.01 15.20
N ALA A 177 -19.11 -5.62 16.18
CA ALA A 177 -18.76 -5.77 17.58
C ALA A 177 -18.54 -7.25 17.94
N SER A 178 -17.54 -7.53 18.78
CA SER A 178 -17.24 -8.89 19.25
C SER A 178 -18.49 -9.59 19.80
N GLY A 179 -18.66 -10.86 19.43
CA GLY A 179 -19.78 -11.70 19.85
C GLY A 179 -21.07 -11.56 19.05
N CYS A 180 -21.19 -10.58 18.14
CA CYS A 180 -22.36 -10.48 17.28
C CYS A 180 -22.33 -11.53 16.15
N LYS A 181 -23.51 -11.82 15.56
CA LYS A 181 -23.64 -12.81 14.47
C LYS A 181 -22.74 -12.49 13.28
N ALA A 182 -22.76 -11.23 12.80
CA ALA A 182 -21.94 -10.82 11.65
C ALA A 182 -20.44 -10.97 11.91
N PHE A 183 -19.99 -10.70 13.14
CA PHE A 183 -18.60 -10.92 13.55
C PHE A 183 -18.22 -12.41 13.49
N ASN A 184 -19.05 -13.29 14.05
CA ASN A 184 -18.77 -14.72 14.10
C ASN A 184 -18.83 -15.35 12.70
N ASP A 185 -19.82 -14.97 11.88
CA ASP A 185 -19.96 -15.42 10.50
C ASP A 185 -18.72 -14.99 9.66
N LEU A 186 -18.30 -13.73 9.82
CA LEU A 186 -17.09 -13.21 9.17
C LEU A 186 -15.83 -13.94 9.64
N LYS A 187 -15.68 -14.17 10.95
CA LYS A 187 -14.54 -14.92 11.51
C LYS A 187 -14.46 -16.33 10.88
N ALA A 188 -15.56 -17.06 10.89
CA ALA A 188 -15.62 -18.42 10.33
C ALA A 188 -15.32 -18.44 8.83
N TYR A 189 -15.84 -17.47 8.06
CA TYR A 189 -15.54 -17.34 6.64
C TYR A 189 -14.05 -17.09 6.39
N LEU A 190 -13.48 -16.09 7.07
CA LEU A 190 -12.07 -15.72 6.91
C LEU A 190 -11.15 -16.87 7.31
N GLU A 191 -11.49 -17.59 8.37
CA GLU A 191 -10.73 -18.76 8.79
C GLU A 191 -10.70 -19.84 7.71
N ASN A 192 -11.86 -20.16 7.11
CA ASN A 192 -11.94 -21.12 6.01
C ASN A 192 -11.18 -20.64 4.77
N PHE A 193 -11.32 -19.36 4.41
CA PHE A 193 -10.62 -18.75 3.28
C PHE A 193 -9.09 -18.85 3.44
N LEU A 194 -8.57 -18.57 4.64
CA LEU A 194 -7.13 -18.62 4.91
C LEU A 194 -6.59 -20.06 4.97
N LYS A 195 -7.38 -21.01 5.48
CA LYS A 195 -7.03 -22.44 5.50
C LYS A 195 -6.99 -23.07 4.10
N ASN A 196 -7.75 -22.53 3.15
CA ASN A 196 -7.75 -23.02 1.78
C ASN A 196 -6.45 -22.63 1.06
N SER A 197 -5.71 -23.64 0.57
CA SER A 197 -4.49 -23.46 -0.21
C SER A 197 -4.76 -22.97 -1.63
N GLN A 198 -5.94 -23.24 -2.18
CA GLN A 198 -6.38 -22.76 -3.48
C GLN A 198 -7.37 -21.61 -3.28
N LYS A 199 -6.83 -20.39 -3.28
CA LYS A 199 -7.64 -19.17 -3.19
C LYS A 199 -8.02 -18.71 -4.59
N ASN A 200 -9.28 -18.38 -4.80
CA ASN A 200 -9.68 -17.65 -6.00
C ASN A 200 -8.96 -16.31 -6.03
N LEU A 201 -8.48 -15.88 -7.19
CA LEU A 201 -7.81 -14.58 -7.36
C LEU A 201 -8.72 -13.43 -6.92
N ARG A 202 -10.03 -13.58 -7.08
CA ARG A 202 -11.05 -12.62 -6.67
C ARG A 202 -12.10 -13.30 -5.82
N THR A 203 -12.32 -12.77 -4.63
CA THR A 203 -13.39 -13.20 -3.74
C THR A 203 -14.06 -11.97 -3.14
N GLU A 204 -15.38 -11.98 -3.04
CA GLU A 204 -16.15 -10.92 -2.39
C GLU A 204 -17.08 -11.52 -1.36
N ILE A 205 -17.23 -10.84 -0.22
CA ILE A 205 -18.26 -11.12 0.77
C ILE A 205 -19.08 -9.87 1.01
N ILE A 206 -20.39 -10.05 1.12
CA ILE A 206 -21.34 -8.99 1.47
C ILE A 206 -21.80 -9.30 2.89
N LEU A 207 -21.47 -8.39 3.82
CA LEU A 207 -21.88 -8.49 5.21
C LEU A 207 -23.34 -8.12 5.36
#